data_AF-A0A6P0WUK9-F1
#
_entry.id   AF-A0A6P0WUK9-F1
#
_cell.length_a   1.000
_cell.length_b   1.000
_cell.length_c   1.000
_cell.angle_alpha   90.00
_cell.angle_beta   90.00
_cell.angle_gamma   90.00
#
_symmetry.space_group_name_H-M   'P 1'
#
loop_
_entity.id
_entity.type
_entity.pdbx_description
1 polymer ?
#
loop_
_entity_poly.entity_id
_entity_poly.type
_entity_poly.pdbx_seq_one_letter_code
_entity_poly.pdbx_strand_id
1 'polypeptide(L)'
;MQSALRIETKVLPGNKIEIDLPPDIAFNTIGEIIEVILLLPDKQTVSTESSIMEILAKIHSQRHSGRSVEEINRDLQAERDAWDS
;
A
#
# COMPACT_ATOMS: atom_id res chain seq x y z
N MET A 1 -7.36 -32.93 -21.94
CA MET A 1 -6.44 -32.58 -20.85
C MET A 1 -5.80 -31.26 -21.25
N GLN A 2 -6.05 -30.16 -20.53
CA GLN A 2 -5.45 -28.86 -20.85
C GLN A 2 -4.08 -28.80 -20.17
N SER A 3 -3.02 -28.79 -20.96
CA SER A 3 -1.65 -28.65 -20.47
C SER A 3 -1.39 -27.18 -20.20
N ALA A 4 -1.12 -26.80 -18.95
CA ALA A 4 -0.78 -25.43 -18.58
C ALA A 4 0.74 -25.28 -18.48
N LEU A 5 1.29 -24.27 -19.15
CA LEU A 5 2.71 -23.92 -19.10
C LEU A 5 2.91 -22.76 -18.12
N ARG A 6 3.65 -23.00 -17.02
CA ARG A 6 4.00 -21.96 -16.05
C ARG A 6 5.44 -21.51 -16.29
N ILE A 7 5.60 -20.24 -16.67
CA ILE A 7 6.90 -19.59 -16.87
C ILE A 7 7.01 -18.41 -15.92
N GLU A 8 8.18 -18.23 -15.31
CA GLU A 8 8.52 -17.01 -14.59
C GLU A 8 9.14 -16.00 -15.57
N THR A 9 8.59 -14.79 -15.60
CA THR A 9 9.06 -13.70 -16.46
C THR A 9 9.32 -12.44 -15.63
N LYS A 10 10.17 -11.56 -16.13
CA LYS A 10 10.48 -10.26 -15.54
C LYS A 10 9.69 -9.16 -16.25
N VAL A 11 9.19 -8.22 -15.46
CA VAL A 11 8.59 -6.99 -16.00
C VAL A 11 9.71 -6.06 -16.42
N LEU A 12 9.72 -5.68 -17.70
CA LEU A 12 10.63 -4.73 -18.28
C LEU A 12 10.13 -3.28 -18.09
N PRO A 13 11.03 -2.28 -18.20
CA PRO A 13 10.64 -0.87 -18.14
C PRO A 13 9.54 -0.52 -19.15
N GLY A 14 8.62 0.37 -18.74
CA GLY A 14 7.47 0.75 -19.57
C GLY A 14 6.29 -0.23 -19.49
N ASN A 15 6.19 -1.00 -18.40
CA ASN A 15 5.10 -1.95 -18.13
C ASN A 15 4.98 -3.05 -19.19
N LYS A 16 6.12 -3.53 -19.70
CA LYS A 16 6.19 -4.58 -20.71
C LYS A 16 6.55 -5.91 -20.07
N ILE A 17 6.03 -7.01 -20.62
CA ILE A 17 6.37 -8.38 -20.22
C ILE A 17 6.88 -9.08 -21.47
N GLU A 18 8.05 -9.70 -21.37
CA GLU A 18 8.66 -10.50 -22.43
C GLU A 18 8.60 -11.96 -22.01
N ILE A 19 8.06 -12.83 -22.87
CA ILE A 19 7.90 -14.25 -22.58
C ILE A 19 8.68 -15.02 -23.63
N ASP A 20 9.78 -15.64 -23.20
CA ASP A 20 10.52 -16.56 -24.05
C ASP A 20 9.85 -17.93 -24.02
N LEU A 21 9.21 -18.28 -25.14
CA LEU A 21 8.61 -19.60 -25.29
C LEU A 21 9.71 -20.64 -25.54
N PRO A 22 9.63 -21.82 -24.91
CA PRO A 22 10.50 -22.94 -25.21
C PRO A 22 10.46 -23.27 -26.72
N PRO A 23 11.61 -23.61 -27.34
CA PRO A 23 11.69 -23.80 -28.79
C PRO A 23 10.74 -24.89 -29.29
N ASP A 24 10.56 -25.98 -28.55
CA ASP A 24 9.64 -27.09 -28.83
C ASP A 24 8.17 -26.65 -28.92
N ILE A 25 7.78 -25.60 -28.21
CA ILE A 25 6.43 -25.03 -28.25
C ILE A 25 6.36 -23.97 -29.35
N ALA A 26 7.38 -23.11 -29.46
CA ALA A 26 7.42 -22.04 -30.45
C ALA A 26 7.29 -22.54 -31.90
N PHE A 27 7.85 -23.72 -32.22
CA PHE A 27 7.73 -24.31 -33.57
C PHE A 27 6.35 -24.92 -33.86
N ASN A 28 5.66 -25.44 -32.83
CA ASN A 28 4.41 -26.17 -33.01
C ASN A 28 3.16 -25.28 -32.92
N THR A 29 3.29 -24.04 -32.45
CA THR A 29 2.16 -23.14 -32.16
C THR A 29 2.07 -21.97 -33.16
N ILE A 30 2.79 -22.02 -34.29
CA ILE A 30 2.76 -20.98 -35.33
C ILE A 30 1.36 -20.94 -35.97
N GLY A 31 0.65 -19.83 -35.75
CA GLY A 31 -0.70 -19.61 -36.27
C GLY A 31 -1.83 -20.03 -35.32
N GLU A 32 -1.51 -20.54 -34.14
CA GLU A 32 -2.49 -20.88 -33.12
C GLU A 32 -2.77 -19.69 -32.18
N ILE A 33 -4.01 -19.62 -31.67
CA ILE A 33 -4.38 -18.64 -30.65
C ILE A 33 -4.03 -19.24 -29.29
N ILE A 34 -3.19 -18.54 -28.53
CA ILE A 34 -2.76 -18.94 -27.19
C ILE A 34 -3.47 -18.07 -26.16
N GLU A 35 -4.06 -18.70 -25.14
CA GLU A 35 -4.57 -18.02 -23.94
C GLU A 35 -3.43 -17.80 -22.93
N VAL A 36 -3.28 -16.57 -22.44
CA VAL A 36 -2.24 -16.20 -21.46
C VAL A 36 -2.91 -15.77 -20.16
N ILE A 37 -2.58 -16.47 -19.07
CA ILE A 37 -3.05 -16.16 -17.72
C ILE A 37 -1.91 -15.54 -16.93
N LEU A 38 -2.06 -14.29 -16.49
CA LEU A 38 -1.08 -13.60 -15.68
C LEU A 38 -1.43 -13.73 -14.19
N LEU A 39 -0.53 -14.33 -13.42
CA LEU A 39 -0.62 -14.40 -11.97
C LEU A 39 0.34 -13.37 -11.39
N LEU A 40 -0.21 -12.22 -10.98
CA LEU A 40 0.57 -11.20 -10.30
C LEU A 40 0.79 -11.62 -8.84
N PRO A 41 2.00 -11.46 -8.29
CA PRO A 41 2.18 -11.62 -6.86
C PRO A 41 1.27 -10.62 -6.16
N ASP A 42 0.68 -11.03 -5.03
CA ASP A 42 -0.01 -10.10 -4.15
C ASP A 42 0.99 -9.00 -3.79
N LYS A 43 0.81 -7.81 -4.38
CA LYS A 43 1.43 -6.63 -3.82
C LYS A 43 0.81 -6.58 -2.43
N GLN A 44 1.62 -6.80 -1.40
CA GLN A 44 1.34 -6.16 -0.13
C GLN A 44 1.26 -4.68 -0.49
N THR A 45 0.05 -4.20 -0.78
CA THR A 45 -0.26 -2.80 -0.58
C THR A 45 0.14 -2.62 0.85
N VAL A 46 1.32 -2.03 1.07
CA VAL A 46 1.72 -1.53 2.36
C VAL A 46 0.57 -0.64 2.72
N SER A 47 -0.33 -1.18 3.52
CA SER A 47 -1.60 -0.55 3.82
C SER A 47 -1.19 0.76 4.44
N THR A 48 -1.48 1.86 3.75
CA THR A 48 -1.31 3.22 4.27
C THR A 48 -2.16 3.44 5.52
N GLU A 49 -2.94 2.44 5.93
CA GLU A 49 -3.45 2.25 7.28
C GLU A 49 -2.28 1.98 8.25
N SER A 50 -1.50 3.02 8.52
CA SER A 50 -0.72 3.04 9.75
C SER A 50 -1.69 2.73 10.89
N SER A 51 -1.38 1.70 11.68
CA SER A 51 -2.18 1.36 12.85
C SER A 51 -2.36 2.61 13.71
N ILE A 52 -3.53 2.79 14.33
CA ILE A 52 -3.78 3.92 15.25
C ILE A 52 -2.63 4.04 16.27
N MET A 53 -2.05 2.91 16.68
CA MET A 53 -0.89 2.87 17.57
C MET A 53 0.37 3.50 16.97
N GLU A 54 0.65 3.30 15.68
CA GLU A 54 1.79 3.92 14.98
C GLU A 54 1.57 5.42 14.80
N ILE A 55 0.33 5.84 14.51
CA ILE A 55 -0.04 7.25 14.42
C ILE A 55 0.16 7.94 15.78
N LEU A 56 -0.32 7.32 16.86
CA LEU A 56 -0.15 7.84 18.23
C LEU A 56 1.33 7.90 18.64
N ALA A 57 2.11 6.86 18.34
CA ALA A 57 3.55 6.84 18.61
C ALA A 57 4.28 7.98 17.89
N LYS A 58 3.93 8.23 16.62
CA LYS A 58 4.48 9.34 15.83
C LYS A 58 4.10 10.70 16.41
N ILE A 59 2.83 10.89 16.78
CA ILE A 59 2.36 12.14 17.41
C ILE A 59 3.10 12.41 18.73
N HIS A 60 3.25 11.40 19.59
CA HIS A 60 3.98 11.54 20.86
C HIS A 60 5.49 11.77 20.67
N SER A 61 6.09 11.26 19.59
CA SER A 61 7.49 11.51 19.27
C SER A 61 7.76 12.94 18.80
N GLN A 62 6.73 13.63 18.32
CA GLN A 62 6.82 15.02 17.91
C GLN A 62 6.64 15.91 19.13
N ARG A 63 7.58 16.84 19.36
CA ARG A 63 7.48 17.80 20.45
C ARG A 63 6.27 18.70 20.19
N HIS A 64 5.21 18.54 20.97
CA HIS A 64 3.97 19.30 20.83
C HIS A 64 4.27 20.81 20.90
N SER A 65 3.99 21.53 19.81
CA SER A 65 4.05 22.99 19.73
C SER A 65 2.70 23.65 20.08
N GLY A 66 1.78 22.88 20.68
CA GLY A 66 0.44 23.32 21.06
C GLY A 66 0.39 23.90 22.47
N ARG A 67 -0.80 24.38 22.87
CA ARG A 67 -1.04 24.86 24.23
C ARG A 67 -0.81 23.75 25.25
N SER A 68 -0.26 24.10 26.40
CA SER A 68 -0.13 23.17 27.50
C SER A 68 -1.51 22.88 28.13
N VAL A 69 -1.62 21.74 28.83
CA VAL A 69 -2.85 21.37 29.55
C VAL A 69 -3.19 22.43 30.60
N GLU A 70 -2.17 23.01 31.23
CA GLU A 70 -2.30 24.06 32.24
C GLU A 70 -2.84 25.37 31.66
N GLU A 71 -2.45 25.72 30.43
CA GLU A 71 -3.00 26.88 29.72
C GLU A 71 -4.47 26.67 29.38
N ILE A 72 -4.83 25.49 28.85
CA ILE A 72 -6.22 25.14 28.53
C ILE A 72 -7.09 25.18 29.80
N ASN A 73 -6.60 24.60 30.92
CA ASN A 73 -7.32 24.61 32.18
C ASN A 73 -7.51 26.03 32.73
N ARG A 74 -6.53 26.92 32.52
CA ARG A 74 -6.64 28.32 32.93
C ARG A 74 -7.72 29.06 32.14
N ASP A 75 -7.75 28.89 30.82
CA ASP A 75 -8.76 29.49 29.95
C ASP A 75 -10.17 29.00 30.34
N LEU A 76 -10.32 27.69 30.56
CA LEU A 76 -11.59 27.09 31.00
C LEU A 76 -12.05 27.61 32.37
N GLN A 77 -11.13 27.83 33.32
CA GLN A 77 -11.48 28.38 34.62
C GLN A 77 -11.93 29.84 34.50
N ALA A 78 -11.22 30.64 33.70
CA ALA A 78 -11.57 32.04 33.46
C ALA A 78 -12.95 32.17 32.79
N GLU A 79 -13.29 31.28 31.86
CA GLU A 79 -14.64 31.23 31.26
C GLU A 79 -15.72 30.92 32.29
N ARG A 80 -15.48 29.94 33.18
CA ARG A 80 -16.44 29.59 34.24
C ARG A 80 -16.65 30.73 35.22
N ASP A 81 -15.57 31.35 35.67
CA ASP A 81 -15.61 32.48 36.61
C ASP A 81 -16.35 33.68 36.00
N ALA A 82 -16.30 33.87 34.68
CA ALA A 82 -17.01 34.92 33.97
C ALA A 82 -18.52 34.66 33.80
N TRP A 83 -18.98 33.41 33.94
CA TRP A 83 -20.41 33.07 33.90
C TRP A 83 -21.07 33.14 35.28
N ASP A 84 -20.29 32.97 36.34
CA ASP A 84 -20.75 33.05 37.73
C ASP A 84 -20.76 34.50 38.29
N SER A 85 -20.35 35.49 37.48
CA SER A 85 -20.37 36.95 37.78
C SER A 85 -21.46 37.69 37.00
#